data_AF-A0A1Q3B7E0-F1
#
_entry.id   AF-A0A1Q3B7E0-F1
#
_cell.length_a   1.000
_cell.length_b   1.000
_cell.length_c   1.000
_cell.angle_alpha   90.00
_cell.angle_beta   90.00
_cell.angle_gamma   90.00
#
_symmetry.space_group_name_H-M   'P 1'
#
loop_
_entity.id
_entity.type
_entity.pdbx_description
1 polymer ?
#
loop_
_entity_poly.entity_id
_entity_poly.type
_entity_poly.pdbx_seq_one_letter_code
_entity_poly.pdbx_strand_id
1 'polypeptide(L)'
;MFTRFTNIINVLQALDKVYSNSEMVRKILRCLPRTWMPKVTAIEQAKNLNTLPLEVLLGSLMTHELSMQNKDDDEEKEKRKKKVVALKSSIIEDSDDDDDDELSLITRNFKKFLASKKKFGEK
;
A
#
# COMPACT_ATOMS: atom_id res chain seq x y z
N MET A 1 2.93 -13.76 8.67
CA MET A 1 2.82 -15.24 8.43
C MET A 1 3.82 -16.08 9.23
N PHE A 2 4.94 -15.50 9.65
CA PHE A 2 6.08 -16.22 10.22
C PHE A 2 5.81 -16.98 11.54
N THR A 3 5.12 -16.36 12.51
CA THR A 3 4.85 -16.97 13.82
C THR A 3 4.06 -18.28 13.72
N ARG A 4 3.09 -18.36 12.81
CA ARG A 4 2.31 -19.59 12.60
C ARG A 4 3.19 -20.71 12.08
N PHE A 5 4.14 -20.39 11.20
CA PHE A 5 5.06 -21.37 10.65
C PHE A 5 6.00 -21.93 11.72
N THR A 6 6.63 -21.06 12.50
CA THR A 6 7.53 -21.46 13.60
C THR A 6 6.81 -22.34 14.62
N ASN A 7 5.58 -21.98 14.99
CA ASN A 7 4.78 -22.81 15.90
C ASN A 7 4.53 -24.21 15.34
N ILE A 8 4.22 -24.33 14.04
CA ILE A 8 4.00 -25.64 13.39
C ILE A 8 5.29 -26.47 13.40
N ILE A 9 6.45 -25.87 13.09
CA ILE A 9 7.74 -26.58 13.11
C ILE A 9 8.09 -27.04 14.52
N ASN A 10 7.89 -26.20 15.53
CA ASN A 10 8.15 -26.55 16.92
C ASN A 10 7.26 -27.72 17.38
N VAL A 11 5.97 -27.71 17.03
CA VAL A 11 5.04 -28.82 17.32
C VAL A 11 5.47 -30.10 16.60
N LEU A 12 5.94 -30.01 15.36
CA LEU A 12 6.40 -31.17 14.60
C LEU A 12 7.69 -31.77 15.16
N GLN A 13 8.62 -30.92 15.61
CA GLN A 13 9.84 -31.35 16.30
C GLN A 13 9.50 -32.04 17.63
N ALA A 14 8.53 -31.55 18.38
CA ALA A 14 8.06 -32.19 19.62
C ALA A 14 7.41 -33.58 19.38
N LEU A 15 7.00 -33.88 18.15
CA LEU A 15 6.44 -35.17 17.72
C LEU A 15 7.51 -36.06 17.05
N ASP A 16 8.80 -35.79 17.26
CA ASP A 16 9.95 -36.45 16.61
C ASP A 16 9.94 -36.41 15.08
N LYS A 17 9.13 -35.53 14.49
CA LYS A 17 9.04 -35.38 13.04
C LYS A 17 9.96 -34.26 12.58
N VAL A 18 11.22 -34.61 12.39
CA VAL A 18 12.25 -33.69 11.87
C VAL A 18 12.17 -33.62 10.35
N TYR A 19 12.12 -32.40 9.81
CA TYR A 19 12.20 -32.17 8.37
C TYR A 19 13.60 -31.71 7.98
N SER A 20 14.07 -32.17 6.83
CA SER A 20 15.26 -31.57 6.22
C SER A 20 14.98 -30.12 5.80
N ASN A 21 16.03 -29.30 5.71
CA ASN A 21 15.92 -27.92 5.25
C ASN A 21 15.17 -27.81 3.91
N SER A 22 15.46 -28.73 2.97
CA SER A 22 14.82 -28.75 1.65
C SER A 22 13.30 -28.97 1.72
N GLU A 23 12.84 -29.84 2.63
CA GLU A 23 11.41 -30.11 2.83
C GLU A 23 10.73 -28.94 3.52
N MET A 24 11.42 -28.32 4.47
CA MET A 24 10.94 -27.16 5.19
C MET A 24 10.73 -25.98 4.23
N VAL A 25 11.71 -25.69 3.36
CA VAL A 25 11.62 -24.70 2.28
C VAL A 25 10.42 -24.97 1.37
N ARG A 26 10.25 -26.19 0.87
CA ARG A 26 9.12 -26.55 0.00
C ARG A 26 7.77 -26.40 0.71
N LYS A 27 7.68 -26.79 1.98
CA LYS A 27 6.45 -26.64 2.78
C LYS A 27 6.10 -25.19 3.02
N ILE A 28 7.08 -24.32 3.31
CA ILE A 28 6.85 -22.88 3.46
C ILE A 28 6.26 -22.31 2.19
N LEU A 29 6.93 -22.54 1.04
CA LEU A 29 6.50 -22.00 -0.24
C LEU A 29 5.07 -22.44 -0.60
N ARG A 30 4.70 -23.69 -0.26
CA ARG A 30 3.36 -24.24 -0.51
C ARG A 30 2.27 -23.67 0.41
N CYS A 31 2.64 -23.19 1.59
CA CYS A 31 1.72 -22.59 2.56
C CYS A 31 1.49 -21.08 2.34
N LEU A 32 2.21 -20.46 1.39
CA LEU A 32 2.04 -19.05 1.07
C LEU A 32 0.73 -18.81 0.30
N PRO A 33 0.07 -17.65 0.50
CA PRO A 33 -1.16 -17.32 -0.20
C PRO A 33 -0.90 -17.02 -1.68
N ARG A 34 -1.95 -17.11 -2.52
CA ARG A 34 -1.84 -16.92 -3.98
C ARG A 34 -1.20 -15.60 -4.41
N THR A 35 -1.35 -14.55 -3.61
CA THR A 35 -0.71 -13.24 -3.86
C THR A 35 0.82 -13.31 -3.90
N TRP A 36 1.42 -14.35 -3.31
CA TRP A 36 2.85 -14.60 -3.28
C TRP A 36 3.35 -15.48 -4.44
N MET A 37 2.45 -16.00 -5.29
CA MET A 37 2.82 -16.87 -6.41
C MET A 37 3.93 -16.29 -7.31
N PRO A 38 3.90 -15.01 -7.72
CA PRO A 38 4.99 -14.44 -8.52
C PRO A 38 6.35 -14.50 -7.81
N LYS A 39 6.36 -14.30 -6.49
CA LYS A 39 7.57 -14.37 -5.67
C LYS A 39 8.05 -15.81 -5.50
N VAL A 40 7.13 -16.76 -5.30
CA VAL A 40 7.44 -18.20 -5.22
C VAL A 40 8.07 -18.67 -6.53
N THR A 41 7.46 -18.36 -7.68
CA THR A 41 8.00 -18.72 -8.99
C THR A 41 9.39 -18.10 -9.23
N ALA A 42 9.59 -16.84 -8.84
CA ALA A 42 10.91 -16.21 -8.95
C ALA A 42 11.97 -16.90 -8.09
N ILE A 43 11.61 -17.37 -6.89
CA ILE A 43 12.52 -18.12 -6.01
C ILE A 43 12.84 -19.49 -6.62
N GLU A 44 11.83 -20.20 -7.13
CA GLU A 44 11.99 -21.50 -7.79
C GLU A 44 12.86 -21.42 -9.05
N GLN A 45 12.76 -20.33 -9.81
CA GLN A 45 13.58 -20.10 -10.99
C GLN A 45 15.00 -19.63 -10.67
N ALA A 46 15.17 -18.79 -9.65
CA ALA A 46 16.46 -18.17 -9.34
C ALA A 46 17.36 -19.04 -8.45
N LYS A 47 16.79 -19.94 -7.64
CA LYS A 47 17.54 -20.70 -6.63
C LYS A 47 17.14 -22.16 -6.57
N ASN A 48 18.12 -23.02 -6.31
CA ASN A 48 17.88 -24.43 -6.03
C ASN A 48 17.31 -24.62 -4.62
N LEU A 49 16.05 -25.06 -4.51
CA LEU A 49 15.36 -25.26 -3.22
C LEU A 49 16.03 -26.29 -2.29
N ASN A 50 16.85 -27.18 -2.85
CA ASN A 50 17.55 -28.20 -2.07
C ASN A 50 18.82 -27.68 -1.38
N THR A 51 19.41 -26.59 -1.88
CA THR A 51 20.62 -25.98 -1.32
C THR A 51 20.34 -24.65 -0.64
N LEU A 52 19.12 -24.12 -0.76
CA LEU A 52 18.72 -22.85 -0.18
C LEU A 52 18.67 -22.93 1.35
N PRO A 53 19.48 -22.12 2.07
CA PRO A 53 19.38 -22.04 3.52
C PRO A 53 18.01 -21.47 3.92
N LEU A 54 17.42 -22.06 4.95
CA LEU A 54 16.10 -21.68 5.45
C LEU A 54 16.06 -20.21 5.87
N GLU A 55 17.09 -19.73 6.55
CA GLU A 55 17.22 -18.34 7.02
C GLU A 55 17.19 -17.34 5.86
N VAL A 56 17.84 -17.68 4.74
CA VAL A 56 17.90 -16.84 3.55
C VAL A 56 16.53 -16.77 2.87
N LEU A 57 15.83 -17.90 2.77
CA LEU A 57 14.45 -17.91 2.28
C LEU A 57 13.58 -17.03 3.17
N LEU A 58 13.69 -17.22 4.47
CA LEU A 58 12.87 -16.55 5.45
C LEU A 58 13.08 -15.04 5.46
N GLY A 59 14.34 -14.59 5.42
CA GLY A 59 14.66 -13.17 5.29
C GLY A 59 14.12 -12.56 4.00
N SER A 60 14.17 -13.30 2.89
CA SER A 60 13.59 -12.84 1.62
C SER A 60 12.07 -12.69 1.70
N LEU A 61 11.39 -13.64 2.37
CA LEU A 61 9.96 -13.59 2.58
C LEU A 61 9.57 -12.43 3.52
N MET A 62 10.27 -12.24 4.65
CA MET A 62 9.99 -11.13 5.57
C MET A 62 10.18 -9.77 4.92
N THR A 63 11.24 -9.61 4.12
CA THR A 63 11.49 -8.37 3.36
C THR A 63 10.37 -8.09 2.36
N HIS A 64 9.86 -9.14 1.71
CA HIS A 64 8.73 -9.01 0.79
C HIS A 64 7.41 -8.70 1.51
N GLU A 65 7.16 -9.30 2.70
CA GLU A 65 6.00 -8.99 3.55
C GLU A 65 6.00 -7.50 3.93
N LEU A 66 7.14 -6.98 4.38
CA LEU A 66 7.30 -5.57 4.74
C LEU A 66 7.13 -4.64 3.53
N SER A 67 7.70 -5.01 2.38
CA SER A 67 7.55 -4.23 1.15
C SER A 67 6.11 -4.20 0.63
N MET A 68 5.34 -5.29 0.80
CA MET A 68 3.92 -5.32 0.45
C MET A 68 3.09 -4.47 1.40
N GLN A 69 3.34 -4.55 2.71
CA GLN A 69 2.61 -3.76 3.71
C GLN A 69 2.79 -2.25 3.49
N ASN A 70 3.98 -1.80 3.12
CA ASN A 70 4.23 -0.40 2.76
C ASN A 70 3.44 0.04 1.51
N LYS A 71 3.22 -0.86 0.54
CA LYS A 71 2.40 -0.56 -0.64
C LYS A 71 0.92 -0.51 -0.32
N ASP A 72 0.43 -1.37 0.56
CA ASP A 72 -0.97 -1.35 1.02
C ASP A 72 -1.27 -0.05 1.80
N ASP A 73 -0.32 0.45 2.60
CA ASP A 73 -0.46 1.76 3.28
C ASP A 73 -0.48 2.94 2.30
N ASP A 74 0.30 2.88 1.22
CA ASP A 74 0.27 3.89 0.15
C ASP A 74 -0.99 3.77 -0.72
N GLU A 75 -1.48 2.55 -0.99
CA GLU A 75 -2.73 2.33 -1.71
C GLU A 75 -3.94 2.71 -0.85
N GLU A 76 -3.88 2.49 0.47
CA GLU A 76 -4.89 2.95 1.43
C GLU A 76 -4.81 4.47 1.60
N LYS A 77 -3.63 5.08 1.63
CA LYS A 77 -3.48 6.54 1.57
C LYS A 77 -3.98 7.09 0.25
N GLU A 78 -3.77 6.44 -0.89
CA GLU A 78 -4.34 6.85 -2.18
C GLU A 78 -5.86 6.69 -2.20
N LYS A 79 -6.41 5.59 -1.66
CA LYS A 79 -7.87 5.40 -1.53
C LYS A 79 -8.47 6.37 -0.50
N ARG A 80 -7.75 6.72 0.57
CA ARG A 80 -8.15 7.75 1.55
C ARG A 80 -8.01 9.16 0.98
N LYS A 81 -6.97 9.48 0.21
CA LYS A 81 -6.84 10.73 -0.55
C LYS A 81 -7.98 10.87 -1.55
N LYS A 82 -8.31 9.81 -2.29
CA LYS A 82 -9.49 9.75 -3.18
C LYS A 82 -10.82 9.90 -2.43
N LYS A 83 -10.92 9.45 -1.17
CA LYS A 83 -12.09 9.69 -0.30
C LYS A 83 -12.12 11.06 0.38
N VAL A 84 -10.98 11.76 0.50
CA VAL A 84 -10.87 13.11 1.07
C VAL A 84 -11.06 14.21 0.02
N VAL A 85 -11.12 13.87 -1.27
CA VAL A 85 -11.56 14.82 -2.32
C VAL A 85 -13.09 14.92 -2.34
N ALA A 86 -13.64 15.50 -1.28
CA ALA A 86 -15.03 15.95 -1.25
C ALA A 86 -15.09 17.48 -1.10
N LEU A 87 -14.43 18.19 -2.02
CA LEU A 87 -14.92 19.50 -2.45
C LEU A 87 -15.77 19.24 -3.70
N LYS A 88 -17.08 19.23 -3.52
CA LYS A 88 -18.02 19.31 -4.64
C LYS A 88 -17.83 20.67 -5.31
N SER A 89 -17.17 20.68 -6.46
CA SER A 89 -17.45 21.63 -7.53
C SER A 89 -17.98 20.82 -8.71
N SER A 90 -19.30 20.61 -8.75
CA SER A 90 -19.95 20.40 -10.05
C SER A 90 -19.81 21.74 -10.80
N ILE A 91 -19.42 21.78 -12.07
CA ILE A 91 -20.31 21.57 -13.22
C ILE A 91 -19.44 21.64 -14.52
N ILE A 92 -19.55 20.59 -15.35
CA ILE A 92 -19.64 20.55 -16.85
C ILE A 92 -18.44 21.13 -17.64
N GLU A 93 -17.55 20.30 -18.20
CA GLU A 93 -17.51 19.86 -19.62
C GLU A 93 -17.70 20.98 -20.67
N ASP A 94 -16.62 21.28 -21.41
CA ASP A 94 -16.54 21.95 -22.72
C ASP A 94 -17.79 22.70 -23.21
N SER A 95 -17.77 24.02 -23.11
CA SER A 95 -18.38 24.91 -24.12
C SER A 95 -17.75 26.29 -24.02
N ASP A 96 -17.19 26.74 -25.14
CA ASP A 96 -16.81 28.14 -25.40
C ASP A 96 -17.93 29.11 -24.98
N ASP A 97 -17.53 30.29 -24.49
CA ASP A 97 -18.32 31.53 -24.35
C ASP A 97 -19.08 31.71 -23.01
N ASP A 98 -18.38 32.09 -21.91
CA ASP A 98 -18.87 32.96 -20.79
C ASP A 98 -17.92 33.05 -19.56
N ASP A 99 -16.59 33.16 -19.76
CA ASP A 99 -15.62 33.28 -18.63
C ASP A 99 -15.69 34.63 -17.87
N ASP A 100 -16.26 35.68 -18.47
CA ASP A 100 -16.25 37.03 -17.92
C ASP A 100 -17.16 37.18 -16.69
N ASP A 101 -18.30 36.49 -16.65
CA ASP A 101 -19.23 36.59 -15.53
C ASP A 101 -18.68 35.89 -14.27
N GLU A 102 -18.01 34.74 -14.41
CA GLU A 102 -17.39 34.04 -13.28
C GLU A 102 -16.18 34.82 -12.72
N LEU A 103 -15.32 35.37 -13.57
CA LEU A 103 -14.24 36.28 -13.17
C LEU A 103 -14.77 37.55 -12.49
N SER A 104 -15.91 38.08 -12.93
CA SER A 104 -16.56 39.24 -12.31
C SER A 104 -17.04 38.93 -10.88
N LEU A 105 -17.62 37.74 -10.67
CA LEU A 105 -18.11 37.25 -9.38
C LEU A 105 -16.95 37.01 -8.40
N ILE A 106 -15.86 36.39 -8.87
CA ILE A 106 -14.64 36.20 -8.08
C ILE A 106 -14.03 37.55 -7.71
N THR A 107 -13.92 38.48 -8.67
CA THR A 107 -13.37 39.82 -8.44
C THR A 107 -14.22 40.63 -7.45
N ARG A 108 -15.55 40.53 -7.55
CA ARG A 108 -16.50 41.21 -6.64
C ARG A 108 -16.41 40.66 -5.23
N ASN A 109 -16.26 39.35 -5.07
CA ASN A 109 -16.07 38.71 -3.77
C ASN A 109 -14.69 39.07 -3.16
N PHE A 110 -13.65 39.14 -3.98
CA PHE A 110 -12.31 39.55 -3.54
C PHE A 110 -12.26 41.03 -3.12
N LYS A 111 -12.92 41.92 -3.86
CA LYS A 111 -13.08 43.34 -3.49
C LYS A 111 -13.86 43.51 -2.19
N LYS A 112 -14.96 42.76 -1.99
CA LYS A 112 -15.70 42.76 -0.71
C LYS A 112 -14.82 42.30 0.45
N PHE A 113 -14.01 41.27 0.25
CA PHE A 113 -13.08 40.76 1.28
C PHE A 113 -12.04 41.82 1.68
N LEU A 114 -11.40 42.47 0.70
CA LEU A 114 -10.44 43.56 0.95
C LEU A 114 -11.09 44.76 1.65
N ALA A 115 -12.32 45.12 1.25
CA ALA A 115 -13.08 46.19 1.91
C ALA A 115 -13.48 45.84 3.34
N SER A 116 -13.82 44.57 3.62
CA SER A 116 -14.10 44.11 4.99
C SER A 116 -12.85 44.07 5.87
N LYS A 117 -11.66 43.87 5.28
CA LYS A 117 -10.39 43.90 6.02
C LYS A 117 -9.92 45.33 6.32
N LYS A 118 -10.25 46.31 5.47
CA LYS A 118 -9.97 47.74 5.72
C LYS A 118 -10.73 48.29 6.93
N LYS A 119 -11.91 47.76 7.27
CA LYS A 119 -12.66 48.16 8.48
C LYS A 119 -12.14 47.55 9.79
N PHE A 120 -11.14 46.67 9.73
CA PHE A 120 -10.55 46.04 10.91
C PHE A 120 -9.18 46.62 11.30
N GLY A 121 -8.70 47.65 10.59
CA GLY A 121 -7.37 48.25 10.77
C GLY A 121 -7.35 49.69 11.28
N GLU A 122 -8.48 50.29 11.66
CA GLU A 122 -8.51 51.59 12.36
C GLU A 122 -8.80 51.36 13.86
N LYS A 123 -7.74 51.05 14.60
CA LYS A 123 -7.55 51.44 16.00
C LYS A 123 -6.08 51.78 16.20
#